data_AF-A0A4U7DBQ0-F1
#
_entry.id   AF-A0A4U7DBQ0-F1
#
_cell.length_a   1.000
_cell.length_b   1.000
_cell.length_c   1.000
_cell.angle_alpha   90.00
_cell.angle_beta   90.00
_cell.angle_gamma   90.00
#
_symmetry.space_group_name_H-M   'P 1'
#
loop_
_entity.id
_entity.type
_entity.pdbx_description
1 polymer ?
#
loop_
_entity_poly.entity_id
_entity_poly.type
_entity_poly.pdbx_seq_one_letter_code
_entity_poly.pdbx_strand_id
1 'polypeptide(L)'
;MTEFATEYPHLADLPLSETHGRKLRRIVTEAEWEKEFVDPDHPLEDSFAVDSLRSRSAGTWLDAIHAFLRAHHEYDGMMARFEDRESGDEFDVPLADAWGKEYSKKQYARARALQRQMSGGKRPSGGKAAPAWDDPVTVMLTLTASSVPDGDRLPPVEQMDAIHDAFSYGGVRDTLRNVMEYHLDLDSEQWGYWLQAEPHGMGTAADPDKDAGLNACYTHIHVGVYFDGAGFGDLRPVASEFERVIDKHLEVCDPAGWSAHDYDAIDDYLQEDDGCISMNADVGNLGSYLAAYMGGYTEDLLDKPIEYIAWGAVYWSAARQRTTRSQTVNQAIRADRCEQRAENEESGQVDAHGERI
;
A
#
# COMPACT_ATOMS: atom_id res chain seq x y z
N MET A 1 1.44 20.36 12.75
CA MET A 1 0.29 19.70 13.42
C MET A 1 -0.97 20.55 13.39
N THR A 2 -0.89 21.87 13.58
CA THR A 2 -1.98 22.80 13.22
C THR A 2 -2.38 22.73 11.74
N GLU A 3 -1.43 22.42 10.85
CA GLU A 3 -1.66 22.34 9.40
C GLU A 3 -2.83 21.43 9.01
N PHE A 4 -2.90 20.17 9.46
CA PHE A 4 -4.02 19.29 9.09
C PHE A 4 -5.37 19.84 9.56
N ALA A 5 -5.45 20.37 10.78
CA ALA A 5 -6.68 20.96 11.30
C ALA A 5 -7.04 22.29 10.60
N THR A 6 -6.06 23.00 10.04
CA THR A 6 -6.28 24.23 9.25
C THR A 6 -6.75 23.92 7.84
N GLU A 7 -6.08 23.00 7.15
CA GLU A 7 -6.35 22.67 5.74
C GLU A 7 -7.55 21.73 5.60
N TYR A 8 -7.72 20.80 6.55
CA TYR A 8 -8.79 19.79 6.56
C TYR A 8 -9.56 19.77 7.90
N PRO A 9 -10.15 20.89 8.34
CA PRO A 9 -10.84 20.98 9.64
C PRO A 9 -11.98 19.98 9.79
N HIS A 10 -12.65 19.65 8.68
CA HIS A 10 -13.77 18.70 8.65
C HIS A 10 -13.33 17.23 8.81
N LEU A 11 -12.03 16.93 8.70
CA LEU A 11 -11.47 15.59 8.92
C LEU A 11 -10.83 15.45 10.30
N ALA A 12 -10.42 16.56 10.92
CA ALA A 12 -9.63 16.55 12.14
C ALA A 12 -10.30 15.80 13.31
N ASP A 13 -11.58 16.09 13.55
CA ASP A 13 -12.36 15.53 14.66
C ASP A 13 -13.09 14.22 14.30
N LEU A 14 -12.95 13.74 13.05
CA LEU A 14 -13.57 12.50 12.62
C LEU A 14 -12.91 11.33 13.37
N PRO A 15 -13.67 10.43 14.02
CA PRO A 15 -13.10 9.24 14.62
C PRO A 15 -12.39 8.41 13.56
N LEU A 16 -11.31 7.70 13.93
CA LEU A 16 -10.65 6.79 12.97
C LEU A 16 -11.57 5.66 12.51
N SER A 17 -12.41 5.17 13.41
CA SER A 17 -13.34 4.07 13.19
C SER A 17 -14.51 4.14 14.15
N GLU A 18 -15.68 3.75 13.67
CA GLU A 18 -16.89 3.57 14.48
C GLU A 18 -17.28 2.09 14.62
N THR A 19 -16.62 1.21 13.85
CA THR A 19 -16.89 -0.23 13.83
C THR A 19 -16.40 -0.92 15.11
N HIS A 20 -17.34 -1.51 15.85
CA HIS A 20 -17.01 -2.30 17.04
C HIS A 20 -16.10 -3.49 16.70
N GLY A 21 -15.11 -3.74 17.56
CA GLY A 21 -14.17 -4.85 17.38
C GLY A 21 -13.07 -4.59 16.35
N ARG A 22 -13.06 -3.42 15.69
CA ARG A 22 -11.96 -3.04 14.81
C ARG A 22 -10.66 -2.92 15.60
N LYS A 23 -9.64 -3.65 15.16
CA LYS A 23 -8.30 -3.56 15.77
C LYS A 23 -7.62 -2.27 15.36
N LEU A 24 -7.34 -1.41 16.33
CA LEU A 24 -6.50 -0.23 16.20
C LEU A 24 -5.35 -0.32 17.20
N ARG A 25 -4.25 0.40 16.94
CA ARG A 25 -3.19 0.57 17.94
C ARG A 25 -3.78 1.20 19.20
N ARG A 26 -3.44 0.65 20.37
CA ARG A 26 -4.00 1.10 21.65
C ARG A 26 -3.76 2.59 21.93
N ILE A 27 -2.66 3.16 21.42
CA ILE A 27 -2.31 4.58 21.59
C ILE A 27 -3.28 5.54 20.88
N VAL A 28 -4.03 5.08 19.87
CA VAL A 28 -5.05 5.88 19.16
C VAL A 28 -6.47 5.47 19.56
N THR A 29 -6.63 4.96 20.77
CA THR A 29 -7.94 4.56 21.31
C THR A 29 -8.10 5.11 22.72
N GLU A 30 -9.30 5.57 23.05
CA GLU A 30 -9.63 6.08 24.37
C GLU A 30 -10.38 5.01 25.17
N ALA A 31 -10.03 4.86 26.45
CA ALA A 31 -10.55 3.81 27.31
C ALA A 31 -11.40 4.42 28.41
N GLU A 32 -12.66 4.01 28.49
CA GLU A 32 -13.53 4.32 29.62
C GLU A 32 -13.45 3.17 30.63
N TRP A 33 -13.04 3.49 31.86
CA TRP A 33 -12.94 2.53 32.95
C TRP A 33 -14.01 2.84 33.99
N GLU A 34 -14.53 1.79 34.61
CA GLU A 34 -15.41 1.90 35.77
C GLU A 34 -14.84 1.11 36.95
N LYS A 35 -15.28 1.46 38.16
CA LYS A 35 -14.90 0.74 39.37
C LYS A 35 -15.94 -0.33 39.67
N GLU A 36 -15.49 -1.56 39.69
CA GLU A 36 -16.28 -2.72 40.10
C GLU A 36 -15.84 -3.15 41.50
N PHE A 37 -16.78 -3.32 42.42
CA PHE A 37 -16.49 -3.86 43.75
C PHE A 37 -16.65 -5.37 43.72
N VAL A 38 -15.57 -6.08 44.05
CA VAL A 38 -15.53 -7.53 44.12
C VAL A 38 -15.73 -7.94 45.58
N ASP A 39 -16.81 -8.68 45.83
CA ASP A 39 -17.04 -9.33 47.10
C ASP A 39 -16.14 -10.58 47.20
N PRO A 40 -15.43 -10.79 48.31
CA PRO A 40 -14.54 -11.92 48.45
C PRO A 40 -15.30 -13.21 48.76
N ASP A 41 -14.73 -14.35 48.35
CA ASP A 41 -15.31 -15.68 48.59
C ASP A 41 -15.31 -16.07 50.09
N HIS A 42 -14.47 -15.41 50.91
CA HIS A 42 -14.32 -15.70 52.33
C HIS A 42 -14.92 -14.60 53.23
N PRO A 43 -15.69 -14.95 54.27
CA PRO A 43 -16.35 -13.99 55.16
C PRO A 43 -15.43 -13.09 55.99
N LEU A 44 -14.13 -13.35 55.99
CA LEU A 44 -13.11 -12.60 56.75
C LEU A 44 -12.28 -11.67 55.87
N GLU A 45 -12.55 -11.64 54.56
CA GLU A 45 -11.89 -10.75 53.61
C GLU A 45 -12.79 -9.54 53.34
N ASP A 46 -12.19 -8.38 53.12
CA ASP A 46 -12.90 -7.16 52.76
C ASP A 46 -13.11 -7.09 51.25
N SER A 47 -14.25 -6.53 50.82
CA SER A 47 -14.48 -6.17 49.42
C SER A 47 -13.39 -5.23 48.91
N PHE A 48 -12.92 -5.43 47.69
CA PHE A 48 -11.95 -4.54 47.05
C PHE A 48 -12.48 -4.04 45.71
N ALA A 49 -12.07 -2.83 45.32
CA ALA A 49 -12.42 -2.26 44.03
C ALA A 49 -11.37 -2.67 42.99
N VAL A 50 -11.83 -3.10 41.82
CA VAL A 50 -11.02 -3.29 40.62
C VAL A 50 -11.48 -2.31 39.54
N ASP A 51 -10.55 -1.86 38.71
CA ASP A 51 -10.91 -1.11 37.51
C ASP A 51 -11.28 -2.12 36.41
N SER A 52 -12.53 -2.07 35.94
CA SER A 52 -13.02 -2.84 34.80
C SER A 52 -13.16 -1.94 33.58
N LEU A 53 -12.79 -2.45 32.39
CA LEU A 53 -12.91 -1.69 31.15
C LEU A 53 -14.37 -1.66 30.74
N ARG A 54 -15.00 -0.49 30.78
CA ARG A 54 -16.38 -0.29 30.36
C ARG A 54 -16.50 -0.22 28.84
N SER A 55 -15.70 0.64 28.22
CA SER A 55 -15.73 0.84 26.77
C SER A 55 -14.36 1.30 26.24
N ARG A 56 -14.17 1.15 24.93
CA ARG A 56 -13.02 1.71 24.23
C ARG A 56 -13.48 2.25 22.88
N SER A 57 -13.22 3.53 22.64
CA SER A 57 -13.53 4.22 21.38
C SER A 57 -12.26 4.47 20.59
N ALA A 58 -12.39 4.66 19.28
CA ALA A 58 -11.32 5.18 18.46
C ALA A 58 -11.06 6.65 18.81
N GLY A 59 -9.80 7.07 18.80
CA GLY A 59 -9.44 8.48 18.79
C GLY A 59 -9.78 9.14 17.45
N THR A 60 -9.61 10.45 17.40
CA THR A 60 -9.84 11.23 16.18
C THR A 60 -8.70 11.04 15.17
N TRP A 61 -8.91 11.48 13.93
CA TRP A 61 -7.85 11.50 12.93
C TRP A 61 -6.68 12.40 13.35
N LEU A 62 -6.98 13.54 13.99
CA LEU A 62 -5.95 14.42 14.54
C LEU A 62 -5.13 13.72 15.63
N ASP A 63 -5.77 13.01 16.56
CA ASP A 63 -5.07 12.21 17.59
C ASP A 63 -4.15 11.16 16.95
N ALA A 64 -4.61 10.53 15.88
CA ALA A 64 -3.85 9.55 15.12
C ALA A 64 -2.59 10.15 14.49
N ILE A 65 -2.70 11.33 13.87
CA ILE A 65 -1.56 12.05 13.28
C ILE A 65 -0.55 12.41 14.36
N HIS A 66 -1.01 12.93 15.49
CA HIS A 66 -0.14 13.25 16.63
C HIS A 66 0.63 12.02 17.13
N ALA A 67 -0.07 10.91 17.35
CA ALA A 67 0.54 9.68 17.81
C ALA A 67 1.49 9.07 16.75
N PHE A 68 1.13 9.16 15.47
CA PHE A 68 1.92 8.66 14.36
C PHE A 68 3.25 9.42 14.21
N LEU A 69 3.20 10.75 14.16
CA LEU A 69 4.40 11.58 14.05
C LEU A 69 5.31 11.45 15.27
N ARG A 70 4.73 11.35 16.47
CA ARG A 70 5.50 11.08 17.69
C ARG A 70 6.20 9.72 17.61
N ALA A 71 5.50 8.67 17.17
CA ALA A 71 6.10 7.36 17.01
C ALA A 71 7.23 7.39 15.98
N HIS A 72 7.05 8.06 14.84
CA HIS A 72 8.11 8.24 13.83
C HIS A 72 9.34 8.93 14.42
N HIS A 73 9.15 10.01 15.18
CA HIS A 73 10.25 10.70 15.84
C HIS A 73 10.96 9.83 16.88
N GLU A 74 10.22 9.04 17.65
CA GLU A 74 10.81 8.11 18.64
C GLU A 74 11.63 6.99 17.96
N TYR A 75 11.28 6.58 16.73
CA TYR A 75 12.08 5.61 15.96
C TYR A 75 13.45 6.15 15.52
N ASP A 76 13.59 7.47 15.39
CA ASP A 76 14.84 8.08 14.93
C ASP A 76 15.98 7.81 15.92
N GLY A 77 17.11 7.32 15.38
CA GLY A 77 18.28 6.93 16.18
C GLY A 77 18.15 5.63 16.97
N MET A 78 17.05 4.88 16.85
CA MET A 78 16.95 3.56 17.48
C MET A 78 17.85 2.53 16.78
N MET A 79 18.53 1.70 17.56
CA MET A 79 19.40 0.62 17.08
C MET A 79 18.92 -0.72 17.65
N ALA A 80 18.89 -1.76 16.83
CA ALA A 80 18.75 -3.13 17.26
C ALA A 80 20.13 -3.78 17.35
N ARG A 81 20.46 -4.31 18.53
CA ARG A 81 21.70 -5.06 18.76
C ARG A 81 21.48 -6.52 18.44
N PHE A 82 22.39 -7.09 17.65
CA PHE A 82 22.44 -8.50 17.30
C PHE A 82 23.79 -9.09 17.70
N GLU A 83 23.79 -10.40 17.94
CA GLU A 83 25.00 -11.19 18.18
C GLU A 83 25.11 -12.18 17.03
N ASP A 84 26.27 -12.22 16.36
CA ASP A 84 26.56 -13.24 15.37
C ASP A 84 26.68 -14.60 16.05
N ARG A 85 25.94 -15.59 15.56
CA ARG A 85 25.85 -16.90 16.21
C ARG A 85 27.14 -17.72 16.09
N GLU A 86 27.97 -17.47 15.09
CA GLU A 86 29.18 -18.23 14.84
C GLU A 86 30.41 -17.59 15.49
N SER A 87 30.55 -16.26 15.39
CA SER A 87 31.68 -15.53 15.97
C SER A 87 31.44 -15.03 17.39
N GLY A 88 30.18 -14.83 17.79
CA GLY A 88 29.80 -14.19 19.06
C GLY A 88 29.99 -12.66 19.04
N ASP A 89 30.27 -12.07 17.89
CA ASP A 89 30.46 -10.62 17.77
C ASP A 89 29.13 -9.88 17.83
N GLU A 90 29.07 -8.81 18.63
CA GLU A 90 27.91 -7.92 18.68
C GLU A 90 28.00 -6.84 17.59
N PHE A 91 26.88 -6.59 16.93
CA PHE A 91 26.75 -5.48 15.99
C PHE A 91 25.38 -4.81 16.11
N ASP A 92 25.36 -3.50 15.86
CA ASP A 92 24.15 -2.69 15.94
C ASP A 92 23.63 -2.39 14.53
N VAL A 93 22.34 -2.60 14.30
CA VAL A 93 21.65 -2.28 13.05
C VAL A 93 20.64 -1.16 13.31
N PRO A 94 20.68 -0.04 12.57
CA PRO A 94 19.67 0.99 12.67
C PRO A 94 18.27 0.43 12.42
N LEU A 95 17.33 0.77 13.29
CA LEU A 95 15.92 0.48 13.04
C LEU A 95 15.39 1.54 12.07
N ALA A 96 14.85 1.06 10.95
CA ALA A 96 14.13 1.90 10.00
C ALA A 96 12.65 1.59 10.11
N ASP A 97 11.82 2.63 10.21
CA ASP A 97 10.39 2.46 10.11
C ASP A 97 9.93 2.39 8.64
N ALA A 98 8.66 2.04 8.43
CA ALA A 98 8.11 1.90 7.09
C ALA A 98 7.83 3.25 6.40
N TRP A 99 8.00 4.37 7.08
CA TRP A 99 7.57 5.69 6.62
C TRP A 99 8.75 6.60 6.26
N GLY A 100 9.95 6.24 6.71
CA GLY A 100 11.19 6.94 6.42
C GLY A 100 11.76 6.68 5.02
N LYS A 101 12.71 7.55 4.67
CA LYS A 101 13.42 7.59 3.39
C LYS A 101 14.02 6.26 2.94
N GLU A 102 14.58 5.48 3.85
CA GLU A 102 15.20 4.19 3.51
C GLU A 102 14.18 3.18 3.00
N TYR A 103 12.98 3.16 3.60
CA TYR A 103 11.92 2.27 3.14
C TYR A 103 11.45 2.66 1.74
N SER A 104 11.25 3.95 1.47
CA SER A 104 10.88 4.44 0.13
C SER A 104 11.94 4.09 -0.92
N LYS A 105 13.23 4.30 -0.62
CA LYS A 105 14.35 3.89 -1.50
C LYS A 105 14.34 2.38 -1.76
N LYS A 106 14.06 1.56 -0.74
CA LYS A 106 13.94 0.11 -0.87
C LYS A 106 12.77 -0.29 -1.78
N GLN A 107 11.62 0.37 -1.65
CA GLN A 107 10.49 0.14 -2.54
C GLN A 107 10.83 0.53 -3.99
N TYR A 108 11.44 1.70 -4.20
CA TYR A 108 11.92 2.13 -5.51
C TYR A 108 12.90 1.13 -6.14
N ALA A 109 13.88 0.64 -5.37
CA ALA A 109 14.84 -0.35 -5.82
C ALA A 109 14.16 -1.66 -6.25
N ARG A 110 13.09 -2.06 -5.56
CA ARG A 110 12.27 -3.23 -5.93
C ARG A 110 11.50 -3.02 -7.23
N ALA A 111 10.91 -1.84 -7.45
CA ALA A 111 10.25 -1.53 -8.72
C ALA A 111 11.25 -1.56 -9.90
N ARG A 112 12.46 -1.02 -9.70
CA ARG A 112 13.54 -1.10 -10.70
C ARG A 112 14.04 -2.52 -10.92
N ALA A 113 14.09 -3.35 -9.88
CA ALA A 113 14.43 -4.76 -9.99
C ALA A 113 13.38 -5.52 -10.82
N LEU A 114 12.10 -5.27 -10.57
CA LEU A 114 11.00 -5.84 -11.35
C LEU A 114 11.13 -5.50 -12.83
N GLN A 115 11.31 -4.21 -13.14
CA GLN A 115 11.52 -3.74 -14.52
C GLN A 115 12.65 -4.51 -15.18
N ARG A 116 13.84 -4.57 -14.56
CA ARG A 116 14.99 -5.28 -15.14
C ARG A 116 14.71 -6.75 -15.44
N GLN A 117 13.91 -7.42 -14.64
CA GLN A 117 13.63 -8.85 -14.85
C GLN A 117 12.59 -9.06 -15.94
N MET A 118 11.58 -8.20 -16.02
CA MET A 118 10.56 -8.30 -17.07
C MET A 118 11.11 -7.85 -18.42
N SER A 119 11.71 -6.67 -18.49
CA SER A 119 12.12 -6.01 -19.73
C SER A 119 13.61 -6.10 -20.06
N GLY A 120 14.41 -6.71 -19.18
CA GLY A 120 15.87 -6.64 -19.26
C GLY A 120 16.40 -5.28 -18.83
N GLY A 121 17.73 -5.14 -18.86
CA GLY A 121 18.41 -3.87 -18.56
C GLY A 121 19.74 -4.06 -17.82
N LYS A 122 20.47 -2.97 -17.63
CA LYS A 122 21.75 -2.99 -16.88
C LYS A 122 21.49 -2.97 -15.37
N ARG A 123 22.07 -3.91 -14.64
CA ARG A 123 22.03 -3.96 -13.18
C ARG A 123 23.03 -2.95 -12.58
N PRO A 124 22.76 -2.39 -11.39
CA PRO A 124 23.70 -1.51 -10.69
C PRO A 124 25.09 -2.13 -10.45
N SER A 125 25.15 -3.45 -10.24
CA SER A 125 26.37 -4.26 -10.10
C SER A 125 27.19 -4.38 -11.39
N GLY A 126 26.68 -3.92 -12.54
CA GLY A 126 27.38 -3.90 -13.82
C GLY A 126 26.95 -4.99 -14.80
N GLY A 127 26.32 -6.07 -14.33
CA GLY A 127 25.74 -7.12 -15.16
C GLY A 127 24.51 -6.66 -15.96
N LYS A 128 23.97 -7.58 -16.77
CA LYS A 128 22.76 -7.36 -17.57
C LYS A 128 21.72 -8.40 -17.22
N ALA A 129 20.49 -7.95 -16.99
CA ALA A 129 19.34 -8.83 -16.90
C ALA A 129 18.86 -9.19 -18.31
N ALA A 130 18.71 -10.49 -18.56
CA ALA A 130 17.95 -10.98 -19.69
C ALA A 130 16.45 -10.73 -19.41
N PRO A 131 15.68 -10.23 -20.38
CA PRO A 131 14.24 -10.08 -20.21
C PRO A 131 13.59 -11.45 -20.04
N ALA A 132 12.66 -11.55 -19.09
CA ALA A 132 11.80 -12.72 -18.94
C ALA A 132 10.66 -12.75 -19.97
N TRP A 133 10.27 -11.57 -20.49
CA TRP A 133 9.14 -11.40 -21.40
C TRP A 133 9.59 -10.72 -22.69
N ASP A 134 8.99 -11.13 -23.80
CA ASP A 134 9.33 -10.60 -25.12
C ASP A 134 8.70 -9.21 -25.34
N ASP A 135 7.48 -8.99 -24.86
CA ASP A 135 6.77 -7.72 -24.98
C ASP A 135 6.07 -7.33 -23.67
N PRO A 136 6.79 -6.82 -22.65
CA PRO A 136 6.19 -6.55 -21.35
C PRO A 136 5.15 -5.43 -21.42
N VAL A 137 3.97 -5.68 -20.87
CA VAL A 137 2.85 -4.73 -20.78
C VAL A 137 2.51 -4.47 -19.31
N THR A 138 2.12 -3.23 -18.99
CA THR A 138 1.53 -2.86 -17.69
C THR A 138 0.11 -2.36 -17.87
N VAL A 139 -0.80 -2.77 -17.00
CA VAL A 139 -2.11 -2.14 -16.80
C VAL A 139 -2.18 -1.60 -15.39
N MET A 140 -2.63 -0.37 -15.22
CA MET A 140 -2.97 0.18 -13.92
C MET A 140 -4.47 0.16 -13.74
N LEU A 141 -4.89 -0.42 -12.62
CA LEU A 141 -6.27 -0.30 -12.13
C LEU A 141 -6.27 0.61 -10.93
N THR A 142 -7.11 1.64 -10.96
CA THR A 142 -7.32 2.54 -9.83
C THR A 142 -8.63 2.17 -9.16
N LEU A 143 -8.54 1.64 -7.93
CA LEU A 143 -9.70 1.26 -7.14
C LEU A 143 -9.84 2.21 -5.96
N THR A 144 -11.01 2.84 -5.86
CA THR A 144 -11.30 3.81 -4.80
C THR A 144 -12.70 3.62 -4.23
N ALA A 145 -12.98 4.32 -3.14
CA ALA A 145 -14.27 4.39 -2.50
C ALA A 145 -14.56 5.85 -2.11
N SER A 146 -15.82 6.26 -2.14
CA SER A 146 -16.25 7.58 -1.69
C SER A 146 -16.05 7.72 -0.18
N SER A 147 -15.61 8.90 0.25
CA SER A 147 -15.60 9.29 1.66
C SER A 147 -16.99 9.72 2.15
N VAL A 148 -17.96 9.96 1.26
CA VAL A 148 -19.31 10.44 1.56
C VAL A 148 -20.38 9.73 0.69
N PRO A 149 -20.44 8.39 0.68
CA PRO A 149 -21.33 7.64 -0.21
C PRO A 149 -22.82 8.01 -0.03
N ASP A 150 -23.26 8.23 1.21
CA ASP A 150 -24.65 8.55 1.57
C ASP A 150 -24.82 9.99 2.09
N GLY A 151 -23.86 10.87 1.80
CA GLY A 151 -23.82 12.25 2.26
C GLY A 151 -23.12 12.46 3.62
N ASP A 152 -23.14 11.46 4.49
CA ASP A 152 -22.35 11.45 5.73
C ASP A 152 -20.92 10.92 5.48
N ARG A 153 -19.96 11.49 6.20
CA ARG A 153 -18.55 11.16 6.00
C ARG A 153 -18.18 9.87 6.72
N LEU A 154 -17.68 8.90 5.97
CA LEU A 154 -17.18 7.65 6.51
C LEU A 154 -15.92 7.88 7.32
N PRO A 155 -15.74 7.18 8.46
CA PRO A 155 -14.45 7.17 9.12
C PRO A 155 -13.38 6.53 8.21
N PRO A 156 -12.12 6.99 8.28
CA PRO A 156 -11.12 6.67 7.26
C PRO A 156 -10.67 5.21 7.29
N VAL A 157 -10.78 4.52 8.43
CA VAL A 157 -10.43 3.09 8.52
C VAL A 157 -11.47 2.26 7.77
N GLU A 158 -12.75 2.59 7.88
CA GLU A 158 -13.85 1.91 7.19
C GLU A 158 -13.71 2.05 5.67
N GLN A 159 -13.43 3.26 5.17
CA GLN A 159 -13.21 3.48 3.73
C GLN A 159 -11.97 2.71 3.24
N MET A 160 -10.87 2.76 3.99
CA MET A 160 -9.64 2.04 3.65
C MET A 160 -9.88 0.52 3.63
N ASP A 161 -10.55 -0.02 4.65
CA ASP A 161 -10.84 -1.45 4.74
C ASP A 161 -11.81 -1.88 3.64
N ALA A 162 -12.84 -1.09 3.31
CA ALA A 162 -13.77 -1.41 2.22
C ALA A 162 -13.05 -1.65 0.88
N ILE A 163 -12.07 -0.80 0.54
CA ILE A 163 -11.26 -0.95 -0.69
C ILE A 163 -10.38 -2.20 -0.60
N HIS A 164 -9.64 -2.35 0.50
CA HIS A 164 -8.69 -3.46 0.64
C HIS A 164 -9.39 -4.81 0.74
N ASP A 165 -10.53 -4.87 1.40
CA ASP A 165 -11.30 -6.09 1.62
C ASP A 165 -12.04 -6.46 0.34
N ALA A 166 -12.54 -5.50 -0.45
CA ALA A 166 -13.02 -5.76 -1.82
C ALA A 166 -11.95 -6.45 -2.67
N PHE A 167 -10.71 -5.93 -2.65
CA PHE A 167 -9.59 -6.55 -3.35
C PHE A 167 -9.24 -7.95 -2.82
N SER A 168 -9.06 -8.07 -1.51
CA SER A 168 -8.43 -9.25 -0.90
C SER A 168 -9.39 -10.40 -0.61
N TYR A 169 -10.65 -10.08 -0.33
CA TYR A 169 -11.67 -11.01 0.17
C TYR A 169 -13.01 -10.93 -0.59
N GLY A 170 -13.32 -9.78 -1.22
CA GLY A 170 -14.53 -9.55 -2.01
C GLY A 170 -14.48 -10.14 -3.42
N GLY A 171 -13.38 -10.80 -3.79
CA GLY A 171 -13.25 -11.51 -5.06
C GLY A 171 -12.73 -10.67 -6.22
N VAL A 172 -12.43 -9.38 -6.05
CA VAL A 172 -11.82 -8.55 -7.11
C VAL A 172 -10.47 -9.12 -7.55
N ARG A 173 -9.61 -9.57 -6.62
CA ARG A 173 -8.36 -10.26 -6.98
C ARG A 173 -8.59 -11.58 -7.71
N ASP A 174 -9.63 -12.33 -7.34
CA ASP A 174 -9.98 -13.57 -8.03
C ASP A 174 -10.50 -13.29 -9.45
N THR A 175 -11.27 -12.22 -9.64
CA THR A 175 -11.68 -11.73 -10.96
C THR A 175 -10.48 -11.30 -11.79
N LEU A 176 -9.52 -10.58 -11.20
CA LEU A 176 -8.27 -10.25 -11.88
C LEU A 176 -7.54 -11.53 -12.32
N ARG A 177 -7.37 -12.52 -11.43
CA ARG A 177 -6.80 -13.82 -11.84
C ARG A 177 -7.58 -14.43 -12.99
N ASN A 178 -8.91 -14.41 -12.95
CA ASN A 178 -9.71 -15.00 -14.01
C ASN A 178 -9.56 -14.26 -15.34
N VAL A 179 -9.46 -12.93 -15.32
CA VAL A 179 -9.13 -12.12 -16.50
C VAL A 179 -7.81 -12.61 -17.10
N MET A 180 -6.76 -12.71 -16.29
CA MET A 180 -5.44 -13.11 -16.81
C MET A 180 -5.40 -14.57 -17.29
N GLU A 181 -5.93 -15.51 -16.51
CA GLU A 181 -5.74 -16.95 -16.77
C GLU A 181 -6.82 -17.56 -17.66
N TYR A 182 -8.07 -17.08 -17.61
CA TYR A 182 -9.17 -17.67 -18.40
C TYR A 182 -9.60 -16.82 -19.60
N HIS A 183 -9.55 -15.49 -19.49
CA HIS A 183 -9.95 -14.61 -20.60
C HIS A 183 -8.79 -14.26 -21.53
N LEU A 184 -7.60 -14.10 -20.96
CA LEU A 184 -6.37 -13.78 -21.70
C LEU A 184 -5.47 -15.01 -21.94
N ASP A 185 -5.84 -16.18 -21.42
CA ASP A 185 -5.16 -17.47 -21.63
C ASP A 185 -3.66 -17.44 -21.26
N LEU A 186 -3.33 -16.73 -20.17
CA LEU A 186 -1.96 -16.67 -19.64
C LEU A 186 -1.75 -17.68 -18.51
N ASP A 187 -0.61 -18.36 -18.52
CA ASP A 187 -0.16 -19.16 -17.38
C ASP A 187 0.15 -18.25 -16.17
N SER A 188 0.06 -18.80 -14.95
CA SER A 188 0.29 -18.05 -13.71
C SER A 188 1.68 -17.39 -13.60
N GLU A 189 2.66 -17.86 -14.37
CA GLU A 189 4.03 -17.31 -14.42
C GLU A 189 4.18 -16.18 -15.46
N GLN A 190 3.24 -16.06 -16.40
CA GLN A 190 3.26 -15.05 -17.46
C GLN A 190 2.65 -13.71 -17.04
N TRP A 191 2.15 -13.62 -15.81
CA TRP A 191 1.62 -12.39 -15.26
C TRP A 191 1.88 -12.25 -13.77
N GLY A 192 1.71 -11.03 -13.27
CA GLY A 192 1.67 -10.78 -11.84
C GLY A 192 1.18 -9.37 -11.55
N TYR A 193 0.74 -9.14 -10.31
CA TYR A 193 0.30 -7.82 -9.87
C TYR A 193 1.14 -7.28 -8.71
N TRP A 194 1.12 -5.96 -8.59
CA TRP A 194 1.59 -5.18 -7.45
C TRP A 194 0.51 -4.17 -7.06
N LEU A 195 -0.04 -4.32 -5.86
CA LEU A 195 -0.94 -3.35 -5.24
C LEU A 195 -0.14 -2.33 -4.42
N GLN A 196 -0.43 -1.05 -4.63
CA GLN A 196 0.13 0.09 -3.91
C GLN A 196 -1.00 1.02 -3.48
N ALA A 197 -1.10 1.29 -2.19
CA ALA A 197 -2.05 2.26 -1.66
C ALA A 197 -1.45 3.66 -1.58
N GLU A 198 -2.28 4.67 -1.86
CA GLU A 198 -1.90 6.08 -1.85
C GLU A 198 -3.06 6.97 -1.36
N PRO A 199 -2.74 8.17 -0.85
CA PRO A 199 -3.75 9.18 -0.54
C PRO A 199 -4.25 9.92 -1.78
N HIS A 200 -5.53 10.24 -1.78
CA HIS A 200 -6.11 11.27 -2.65
C HIS A 200 -5.66 12.67 -2.26
N GLY A 201 -5.65 13.57 -3.25
CA GLY A 201 -5.38 15.00 -3.04
C GLY A 201 -3.91 15.30 -2.72
N MET A 202 -2.97 14.46 -3.14
CA MET A 202 -1.55 14.67 -2.81
C MET A 202 -1.04 16.05 -3.20
N GLY A 203 -0.58 16.81 -2.21
CA GLY A 203 0.03 18.12 -2.41
C GLY A 203 -0.95 19.23 -2.77
N THR A 204 -2.27 18.99 -2.70
CA THR A 204 -3.27 20.01 -3.01
C THR A 204 -3.29 21.12 -1.96
N ALA A 205 -3.05 20.81 -0.68
CA ALA A 205 -2.92 21.86 0.34
C ALA A 205 -1.75 22.83 0.07
N ALA A 206 -0.70 22.37 -0.63
CA ALA A 206 0.44 23.19 -1.00
C ALA A 206 0.24 23.96 -2.33
N ASP A 207 -0.85 23.71 -3.04
CA ASP A 207 -1.13 24.26 -4.37
C ASP A 207 -2.54 24.89 -4.41
N PRO A 208 -2.65 26.23 -4.27
CA PRO A 208 -3.94 26.91 -4.14
C PRO A 208 -4.81 26.84 -5.40
N ASP A 209 -4.24 26.43 -6.54
CA ASP A 209 -4.97 26.30 -7.80
C ASP A 209 -5.62 24.91 -7.95
N LYS A 210 -5.38 23.98 -7.01
CA LYS A 210 -5.93 22.62 -7.05
C LYS A 210 -7.06 22.43 -6.05
N ASP A 211 -8.09 21.72 -6.49
CA ASP A 211 -9.12 21.19 -5.61
C ASP A 211 -8.69 19.82 -5.08
N ALA A 212 -8.63 19.68 -3.75
CA ALA A 212 -8.30 18.43 -3.08
C ALA A 212 -9.35 17.34 -3.30
N GLY A 213 -10.57 17.74 -3.68
CA GLY A 213 -11.70 16.86 -3.87
C GLY A 213 -12.25 16.28 -2.56
N LEU A 214 -13.41 15.63 -2.65
CA LEU A 214 -14.11 15.07 -1.48
C LEU A 214 -13.31 13.99 -0.75
N ASN A 215 -12.42 13.30 -1.47
CA ASN A 215 -11.63 12.18 -0.96
C ASN A 215 -10.25 12.59 -0.47
N ALA A 216 -9.87 13.87 -0.41
CA ALA A 216 -8.57 14.30 0.10
C ALA A 216 -8.16 13.55 1.38
N CYS A 217 -6.91 13.09 1.45
CA CYS A 217 -6.36 12.25 2.53
C CYS A 217 -6.91 10.81 2.63
N TYR A 218 -8.00 10.44 1.95
CA TYR A 218 -8.51 9.06 1.93
C TYR A 218 -7.71 8.18 0.98
N THR A 219 -7.86 6.86 1.15
CA THR A 219 -7.14 5.87 0.37
C THR A 219 -7.75 5.71 -1.02
N HIS A 220 -6.89 5.58 -2.03
CA HIS A 220 -7.13 4.71 -3.18
C HIS A 220 -6.01 3.68 -3.28
N ILE A 221 -6.23 2.64 -4.09
CA ILE A 221 -5.20 1.67 -4.42
C ILE A 221 -5.00 1.62 -5.93
N HIS A 222 -3.73 1.57 -6.30
CA HIS A 222 -3.26 1.26 -7.64
C HIS A 222 -2.86 -0.20 -7.69
N VAL A 223 -3.42 -0.95 -8.65
CA VAL A 223 -3.04 -2.33 -8.94
C VAL A 223 -2.32 -2.33 -10.28
N GLY A 224 -0.98 -2.31 -10.23
CA GLY A 224 -0.14 -2.51 -11.40
C GLY A 224 -0.13 -3.98 -11.77
N VAL A 225 -0.74 -4.32 -12.90
CA VAL A 225 -0.78 -5.65 -13.49
C VAL A 225 0.27 -5.71 -14.59
N TYR A 226 1.11 -6.73 -14.56
CA TYR A 226 2.24 -6.94 -15.45
C TYR A 226 2.07 -8.26 -16.17
N PHE A 227 2.26 -8.29 -17.49
CA PHE A 227 2.18 -9.52 -18.27
C PHE A 227 2.99 -9.44 -19.57
N ASP A 228 3.24 -10.59 -20.20
CA ASP A 228 3.84 -10.66 -21.53
C ASP A 228 2.77 -10.47 -22.62
N GLY A 229 2.92 -9.40 -23.39
CA GLY A 229 2.04 -8.98 -24.46
C GLY A 229 2.27 -9.72 -25.79
N ALA A 230 3.34 -10.49 -25.93
CA ALA A 230 3.80 -11.01 -27.24
C ALA A 230 2.79 -11.94 -27.93
N GLY A 231 1.85 -12.52 -27.18
CA GLY A 231 0.77 -13.35 -27.70
C GLY A 231 -0.42 -12.57 -28.29
N PHE A 232 -0.49 -11.26 -28.07
CA PHE A 232 -1.63 -10.43 -28.49
C PHE A 232 -1.31 -9.63 -29.76
N GLY A 233 -2.16 -9.74 -30.78
CA GLY A 233 -2.02 -8.95 -32.01
C GLY A 233 -2.53 -7.51 -31.87
N ASP A 234 -3.44 -7.26 -30.92
CA ASP A 234 -3.97 -5.95 -30.56
C ASP A 234 -4.23 -5.93 -29.05
N LEU A 235 -3.76 -4.89 -28.37
CA LEU A 235 -3.90 -4.72 -26.93
C LEU A 235 -5.22 -4.05 -26.52
N ARG A 236 -5.97 -3.45 -27.46
CA ARG A 236 -7.25 -2.79 -27.11
C ARG A 236 -8.30 -3.78 -26.58
N PRO A 237 -8.53 -4.96 -27.21
CA PRO A 237 -9.43 -5.96 -26.64
C PRO A 237 -8.93 -6.50 -25.30
N VAL A 238 -7.61 -6.54 -25.10
CA VAL A 238 -7.00 -6.95 -23.83
C VAL A 238 -7.33 -5.95 -22.73
N ALA A 239 -7.26 -4.65 -23.04
CA ALA A 239 -7.56 -3.59 -22.08
C ALA A 239 -9.01 -3.63 -21.58
N SER A 240 -9.97 -3.87 -22.49
CA SER A 240 -11.38 -3.97 -22.13
C SER A 240 -11.70 -5.15 -21.20
N GLU A 241 -10.89 -6.23 -21.18
CA GLU A 241 -11.14 -7.32 -20.24
C GLU A 241 -10.95 -6.89 -18.76
N PHE A 242 -10.23 -5.80 -18.50
CA PHE A 242 -10.05 -5.25 -17.16
C PHE A 242 -11.27 -4.50 -16.63
N GLU A 243 -12.23 -4.13 -17.49
CA GLU A 243 -13.54 -3.57 -17.08
C GLU A 243 -14.23 -4.52 -16.09
N ARG A 244 -14.08 -5.85 -16.27
CA ARG A 244 -14.61 -6.87 -15.35
C ARG A 244 -14.10 -6.73 -13.92
N VAL A 245 -12.86 -6.28 -13.75
CA VAL A 245 -12.26 -6.07 -12.43
C VAL A 245 -12.86 -4.85 -11.76
N ILE A 246 -13.11 -3.79 -12.54
CA ILE A 246 -13.80 -2.57 -12.09
C ILE A 246 -15.25 -2.88 -11.73
N ASP A 247 -15.98 -3.61 -12.59
CA ASP A 247 -17.33 -4.08 -12.31
C ASP A 247 -17.39 -4.86 -11.00
N LYS A 248 -16.43 -5.78 -10.80
CA LYS A 248 -16.38 -6.55 -9.56
C LYS A 248 -16.13 -5.67 -8.34
N HIS A 249 -15.27 -4.66 -8.47
CA HIS A 249 -15.01 -3.71 -7.39
C HIS A 249 -16.27 -2.91 -7.03
N LEU A 250 -16.99 -2.40 -8.03
CA LEU A 250 -18.27 -1.71 -7.84
C LEU A 250 -19.36 -2.62 -7.26
N GLU A 251 -19.34 -3.92 -7.57
CA GLU A 251 -20.29 -4.90 -7.03
C GLU A 251 -20.10 -5.14 -5.52
N VAL A 252 -18.85 -5.12 -5.02
CA VAL A 252 -18.52 -5.61 -3.66
C VAL A 252 -17.94 -4.55 -2.72
N CYS A 253 -17.58 -3.38 -3.24
CA CYS A 253 -17.12 -2.25 -2.45
C CYS A 253 -18.26 -1.24 -2.34
N ASP A 254 -19.12 -1.39 -1.31
CA ASP A 254 -20.33 -0.57 -1.15
C ASP A 254 -20.13 0.95 -1.33
N PRO A 255 -19.05 1.58 -0.82
CA PRO A 255 -18.85 3.02 -1.00
C PRO A 255 -18.23 3.41 -2.36
N ALA A 256 -17.89 2.45 -3.23
CA ALA A 256 -17.41 2.74 -4.57
C ALA A 256 -18.54 3.24 -5.46
N GLY A 257 -18.24 4.24 -6.30
CA GLY A 257 -19.23 4.85 -7.19
C GLY A 257 -18.77 4.80 -8.64
N TRP A 258 -19.73 4.69 -9.55
CA TRP A 258 -19.49 4.71 -11.00
C TRP A 258 -18.72 5.94 -11.46
N SER A 259 -19.00 7.12 -10.89
CA SER A 259 -18.34 8.38 -11.30
C SER A 259 -16.81 8.37 -11.17
N ALA A 260 -16.25 7.55 -10.28
CA ALA A 260 -14.80 7.40 -10.12
C ALA A 260 -14.23 6.22 -10.90
N HIS A 261 -15.10 5.44 -11.56
CA HIS A 261 -14.79 4.19 -12.23
C HIS A 261 -15.44 4.12 -13.63
N ASP A 262 -15.81 5.27 -14.19
CA ASP A 262 -16.54 5.40 -15.45
C ASP A 262 -15.59 5.13 -16.63
N TYR A 263 -15.38 3.85 -16.93
CA TYR A 263 -14.53 3.45 -18.05
C TYR A 263 -15.19 3.73 -19.41
N ASP A 264 -16.51 3.99 -19.47
CA ASP A 264 -17.18 4.42 -20.71
C ASP A 264 -16.72 5.81 -21.18
N ALA A 265 -16.14 6.60 -20.27
CA ALA A 265 -15.56 7.91 -20.58
C ALA A 265 -14.12 7.80 -21.15
N ILE A 266 -13.52 6.61 -21.17
CA ILE A 266 -12.15 6.40 -21.65
C ILE A 266 -12.17 6.12 -23.15
N ASP A 267 -11.64 7.06 -23.94
CA ASP A 267 -11.59 6.95 -25.40
C ASP A 267 -10.54 5.93 -25.89
N ASP A 268 -9.38 5.87 -25.23
CA ASP A 268 -8.29 4.93 -25.55
C ASP A 268 -7.47 4.60 -24.30
N TYR A 269 -7.57 3.36 -23.81
CA TYR A 269 -6.84 2.86 -22.65
C TYR A 269 -5.31 2.99 -22.77
N LEU A 270 -4.75 3.09 -23.99
CA LEU A 270 -3.31 3.22 -24.21
C LEU A 270 -2.82 4.68 -24.16
N GLN A 271 -3.72 5.65 -24.15
CA GLN A 271 -3.42 7.08 -24.09
C GLN A 271 -4.01 7.75 -22.83
N GLU A 272 -4.85 7.04 -22.10
CA GLU A 272 -5.41 7.49 -20.83
C GLU A 272 -4.38 7.37 -19.70
N ASP A 273 -4.24 8.44 -18.93
CA ASP A 273 -3.31 8.52 -17.79
C ASP A 273 -4.04 8.77 -16.45
N ASP A 274 -5.30 9.23 -16.48
CA ASP A 274 -6.08 9.64 -15.31
C ASP A 274 -7.36 8.80 -15.09
N GLY A 275 -7.62 7.83 -15.97
CA GLY A 275 -8.78 6.92 -15.88
C GLY A 275 -8.67 5.84 -14.80
N CYS A 276 -9.77 5.12 -14.57
CA CYS A 276 -9.79 3.97 -13.65
C CYS A 276 -9.03 2.74 -14.21
N ILE A 277 -8.78 2.72 -15.52
CA ILE A 277 -7.96 1.75 -16.25
C ILE A 277 -7.03 2.52 -17.17
N SER A 278 -5.72 2.24 -17.11
CA SER A 278 -4.74 2.70 -18.09
C SER A 278 -3.80 1.56 -18.47
N MET A 279 -3.39 1.50 -19.73
CA MET A 279 -2.50 0.46 -20.25
C MET A 279 -1.26 1.09 -20.88
N ASN A 280 -0.10 0.54 -20.56
CA ASN A 280 1.19 0.98 -21.07
C ASN A 280 1.98 -0.20 -21.63
N ALA A 281 2.27 -0.16 -22.93
CA ALA A 281 3.09 -1.13 -23.65
C ALA A 281 4.54 -0.65 -23.86
N ASP A 282 4.93 0.52 -23.35
CA ASP A 282 6.30 1.01 -23.45
C ASP A 282 7.19 0.40 -22.36
N VAL A 283 7.99 -0.57 -22.81
CA VAL A 283 9.05 -1.29 -22.10
C VAL A 283 9.97 -0.37 -21.26
N GLY A 284 10.25 0.84 -21.75
CA GLY A 284 11.09 1.82 -21.07
C GLY A 284 10.45 2.39 -19.80
N ASN A 285 9.10 2.38 -19.74
CA ASN A 285 8.31 3.07 -18.74
C ASN A 285 7.71 2.16 -17.65
N LEU A 286 7.70 0.83 -17.81
CA LEU A 286 7.11 -0.11 -16.82
C LEU A 286 7.54 0.13 -15.36
N GLY A 287 8.85 0.29 -15.14
CA GLY A 287 9.38 0.52 -13.80
C GLY A 287 9.25 1.95 -13.33
N SER A 288 9.20 2.95 -14.22
CA SER A 288 8.93 4.34 -13.85
C SER A 288 7.46 4.60 -13.60
N TYR A 289 6.55 3.85 -14.23
CA TYR A 289 5.11 3.99 -14.07
C TYR A 289 4.74 3.70 -12.61
N LEU A 290 5.06 2.51 -12.09
CA LEU A 290 4.83 2.22 -10.66
C LEU A 290 5.83 2.93 -9.73
N ALA A 291 7.07 3.20 -10.15
CA ALA A 291 8.00 3.95 -9.31
C ALA A 291 7.67 5.44 -9.19
N ALA A 292 6.86 6.02 -10.07
CA ALA A 292 6.32 7.37 -9.90
C ALA A 292 5.39 7.39 -8.67
N TYR A 293 4.46 6.43 -8.62
CA TYR A 293 3.55 6.19 -7.49
C TYR A 293 4.32 5.82 -6.20
N MET A 294 5.19 4.80 -6.28
CA MET A 294 5.91 4.31 -5.09
C MET A 294 7.10 5.16 -4.63
N GLY A 295 7.63 6.04 -5.49
CA GLY A 295 8.98 6.58 -5.40
C GLY A 295 9.12 8.06 -5.71
N GLY A 296 8.03 8.76 -6.02
CA GLY A 296 8.02 10.23 -6.11
C GLY A 296 8.53 10.91 -4.84
N TYR A 297 8.44 10.23 -3.69
CA TYR A 297 8.70 10.83 -2.38
C TYR A 297 9.73 10.00 -1.59
N THR A 298 10.99 10.05 -2.02
CA THR A 298 12.14 9.54 -1.23
C THR A 298 12.63 10.53 -0.16
N GLU A 299 11.92 11.62 0.03
CA GLU A 299 12.12 12.56 1.13
C GLU A 299 11.72 11.97 2.49
N ASP A 300 12.09 12.69 3.54
CA ASP A 300 11.72 12.37 4.92
C ASP A 300 10.19 12.44 5.12
N LEU A 301 9.65 11.77 6.13
CA LEU A 301 8.21 11.80 6.40
C LEU A 301 7.73 13.23 6.70
N LEU A 302 8.53 14.02 7.41
CA LEU A 302 8.17 15.39 7.80
C LEU A 302 8.19 16.38 6.64
N ASP A 303 8.85 16.03 5.54
CA ASP A 303 8.88 16.83 4.31
C ASP A 303 7.70 16.50 3.38
N LYS A 304 6.89 15.48 3.70
CA LYS A 304 5.77 15.07 2.86
C LYS A 304 4.56 15.99 3.03
N PRO A 305 3.72 16.12 1.99
CA PRO A 305 2.45 16.82 2.08
C PRO A 305 1.56 16.28 3.22
N ILE A 306 0.74 17.15 3.78
CA ILE A 306 -0.12 16.84 4.92
C ILE A 306 -1.11 15.71 4.61
N GLU A 307 -1.53 15.54 3.36
CA GLU A 307 -2.41 14.45 2.94
C GLU A 307 -1.74 13.08 3.10
N TYR A 308 -0.44 12.99 2.81
CA TYR A 308 0.33 11.77 3.03
C TYR A 308 0.49 11.45 4.51
N ILE A 309 0.72 12.47 5.34
CA ILE A 309 0.83 12.29 6.79
C ILE A 309 -0.49 11.82 7.39
N ALA A 310 -1.60 12.45 6.99
CA ALA A 310 -2.95 12.10 7.44
C ALA A 310 -3.31 10.66 7.05
N TRP A 311 -3.14 10.32 5.79
CA TRP A 311 -3.33 8.95 5.30
C TRP A 311 -2.40 7.95 5.97
N GLY A 312 -1.15 8.33 6.19
CA GLY A 312 -0.16 7.47 6.82
C GLY A 312 -0.52 7.10 8.26
N ALA A 313 -1.10 8.06 8.99
CA ALA A 313 -1.62 7.84 10.33
C ALA A 313 -2.74 6.79 10.35
N VAL A 314 -3.61 6.72 9.34
CA VAL A 314 -4.67 5.71 9.22
C VAL A 314 -4.08 4.30 9.07
N TYR A 315 -3.15 4.11 8.13
CA TYR A 315 -2.48 2.82 7.92
C TYR A 315 -1.68 2.37 9.13
N TRP A 316 -0.96 3.30 9.75
CA TRP A 316 -0.22 3.03 10.97
C TRP A 316 -1.17 2.60 12.10
N SER A 317 -2.25 3.35 12.32
CA SER A 317 -3.27 3.09 13.35
C SER A 317 -3.94 1.73 13.20
N ALA A 318 -4.33 1.37 11.98
CA ALA A 318 -5.00 0.12 11.67
C ALA A 318 -4.04 -1.07 11.47
N ALA A 319 -2.72 -0.82 11.52
CA ALA A 319 -1.66 -1.77 11.20
C ALA A 319 -1.87 -2.46 9.83
N ARG A 320 -2.41 -1.73 8.85
CA ARG A 320 -2.70 -2.24 7.51
C ARG A 320 -1.43 -2.20 6.64
N GLN A 321 -1.28 -3.17 5.75
CA GLN A 321 -0.22 -3.16 4.75
C GLN A 321 -0.60 -2.24 3.60
N ARG A 322 0.32 -1.33 3.23
CA ARG A 322 0.15 -0.41 2.08
C ARG A 322 0.41 -1.06 0.73
N THR A 323 1.14 -2.16 0.70
CA THR A 323 1.54 -2.80 -0.55
C THR A 323 1.44 -4.31 -0.42
N THR A 324 0.92 -4.95 -1.46
CA THR A 324 0.93 -6.40 -1.64
C THR A 324 1.38 -6.74 -3.05
N ARG A 325 1.97 -7.92 -3.23
CA ARG A 325 2.49 -8.36 -4.53
C ARG A 325 2.15 -9.82 -4.74
N SER A 326 1.89 -10.17 -5.99
CA SER A 326 1.84 -11.56 -6.43
C SER A 326 3.16 -12.30 -6.18
N GLN A 327 3.10 -13.63 -6.20
CA GLN A 327 4.28 -14.47 -6.04
C GLN A 327 5.28 -14.25 -7.18
N THR A 328 4.82 -14.17 -8.43
CA THR A 328 5.63 -13.92 -9.63
C THR A 328 6.46 -12.64 -9.49
N VAL A 329 5.82 -11.53 -9.10
CA VAL A 329 6.51 -10.25 -8.86
C VAL A 329 7.56 -10.37 -7.75
N ASN A 330 7.24 -11.05 -6.63
CA ASN A 330 8.20 -11.25 -5.55
C ASN A 330 9.40 -12.11 -5.98
N GLN A 331 9.17 -13.14 -6.79
CA GLN A 331 10.22 -14.01 -7.33
C GLN A 331 11.13 -13.24 -8.28
N ALA A 332 10.57 -12.45 -9.20
CA ALA A 332 11.35 -11.59 -10.10
C ALA A 332 12.25 -10.62 -9.31
N ILE A 333 11.68 -9.88 -8.35
CA ILE A 333 12.46 -8.96 -7.49
C ILE A 333 13.57 -9.70 -6.73
N ARG A 334 13.30 -10.93 -6.27
CA ARG A 334 14.29 -11.76 -5.57
C ARG A 334 15.40 -12.24 -6.50
N ALA A 335 15.06 -12.66 -7.71
CA ALA A 335 16.02 -13.11 -8.72
C ALA A 335 17.03 -12.01 -9.02
N ASP A 336 16.56 -10.79 -9.31
CA ASP A 336 17.44 -9.64 -9.55
C ASP A 336 18.38 -9.35 -8.38
N ARG A 337 17.87 -9.44 -7.14
CA ARG A 337 18.70 -9.24 -5.95
C ARG A 337 19.76 -10.33 -5.79
N CYS A 338 19.42 -11.59 -6.07
CA CYS A 338 20.36 -12.71 -5.98
C CYS A 338 21.45 -12.59 -7.04
N GLU A 339 21.10 -12.20 -8.26
CA GLU A 339 22.04 -11.92 -9.34
C GLU A 339 23.01 -10.81 -8.98
N GLN A 340 22.51 -9.67 -8.49
CA GLN A 340 23.36 -8.56 -8.05
C GLN A 340 24.31 -8.93 -6.91
N ARG A 341 23.93 -9.91 -6.06
CA ARG A 341 24.83 -10.44 -5.04
C ARG A 341 25.92 -11.30 -5.66
N ALA A 342 25.57 -12.25 -6.53
CA ALA A 342 26.55 -13.08 -7.23
C ALA A 342 27.57 -12.24 -8.03
N GLU A 343 27.13 -11.12 -8.61
CA GLU A 343 27.98 -10.17 -9.32
C GLU A 343 28.85 -9.30 -8.39
N ASN A 344 28.58 -9.26 -7.09
CA ASN A 344 29.33 -8.47 -6.11
C ASN A 344 30.25 -9.38 -5.29
N GLU A 345 31.56 -9.26 -5.54
CA GLU A 345 32.62 -10.04 -4.88
C GLU A 345 32.62 -9.90 -3.34
N GLU A 346 32.15 -8.77 -2.80
CA GLU A 346 32.07 -8.53 -1.36
C GLU A 346 30.86 -9.23 -0.69
N SER A 347 29.93 -9.77 -1.48
CA SER A 347 28.69 -10.36 -0.94
C SER A 347 28.88 -11.76 -0.35
N GLY A 348 29.98 -12.44 -0.70
CA GLY A 348 30.23 -13.84 -0.36
C GLY A 348 29.33 -14.86 -1.08
N GLN A 349 28.41 -14.41 -1.95
CA GLN A 349 27.63 -15.28 -2.83
C GLN A 349 28.37 -15.44 -4.16
N VAL A 350 28.73 -16.67 -4.50
CA VAL A 350 29.44 -16.97 -5.77
C VAL A 350 28.52 -17.54 -6.85
N ASP A 351 27.43 -18.20 -6.46
CA ASP A 351 26.48 -18.83 -7.37
C ASP A 351 25.36 -17.85 -7.76
N ALA A 352 24.96 -17.88 -9.03
CA ALA A 352 23.86 -17.06 -9.57
C ALA A 352 22.49 -17.55 -9.10
N HIS A 353 21.43 -16.79 -9.39
CA HIS A 353 20.10 -17.17 -8.96
C HIS A 353 19.66 -18.49 -9.60
N GLY A 354 19.31 -19.49 -8.77
CA GLY A 354 18.82 -20.79 -9.25
C GLY A 354 19.92 -21.81 -9.58
N GLU A 355 21.20 -21.46 -9.48
CA GLU A 355 22.31 -22.42 -9.72
C GLU A 355 22.51 -23.42 -8.58
N ARG A 356 21.99 -23.12 -7.38
CA ARG A 356 21.97 -24.03 -6.23
C ARG A 356 20.66 -23.87 -5.43
N ILE A 357 19.94 -24.98 -5.24
CA ILE A 357 18.66 -25.03 -4.48
C ILE A 357 18.92 -25.45 -3.04
#